data_AF-A0A0H5CXV2-F1
#
_entry.id   AF-A0A0H5CXV2-F1
#
_cell.length_a   1.000
_cell.length_b   1.000
_cell.length_c   1.000
_cell.angle_alpha   90.00
_cell.angle_beta   90.00
_cell.angle_gamma   90.00
#
_symmetry.space_group_name_H-M   'P 1'
#
loop_
_entity.id
_entity.type
_entity.pdbx_description
1 polymer ?
#
loop_
_entity_poly.entity_id
_entity_poly.type
_entity_poly.pdbx_seq_one_letter_code
_entity_poly.pdbx_strand_id
1 'polypeptide(L)'
;MARDHSVDTSVVEFVRVGQKVSLNFTVGIRNRATFQAVMAEALGGNNFDPSRVASTIGSLFDDAMRVDFGAEGTAVLYLDVPYFENQRIGCSAASTNTRFTDSERQAYAQRVIDWAREMRADEITVQQHPITPAPVVGKPGDNPYRIRIWWD
;
A
#
# COMPACT_ATOMS: atom_id res chain seq x y z
N MET A 1 16.22 -4.43 18.60
CA MET A 1 16.55 -3.42 17.57
C MET A 1 15.29 -2.62 17.31
N ALA A 2 15.27 -1.34 17.69
CA ALA A 2 14.20 -0.43 17.31
C ALA A 2 14.23 -0.29 15.77
N ARG A 3 13.09 -0.47 15.10
CA ARG A 3 13.01 -0.27 13.65
C ARG A 3 13.19 1.22 13.38
N ASP A 4 14.04 1.52 12.41
CA ASP A 4 14.41 2.88 12.08
C ASP A 4 13.20 3.63 11.55
N HIS A 5 12.77 4.66 12.30
CA HIS A 5 11.78 5.63 11.85
C HIS A 5 12.40 6.65 10.90
N SER A 6 13.69 6.55 10.60
CA SER A 6 14.33 7.38 9.59
C SER A 6 13.74 7.16 8.21
N VAL A 7 13.80 8.22 7.41
CA VAL A 7 13.48 8.17 5.99
C VAL A 7 14.55 7.33 5.28
N ASP A 8 14.13 6.34 4.50
CA ASP A 8 15.01 5.66 3.55
C ASP A 8 15.23 6.56 2.32
N THR A 9 16.31 7.33 2.35
CA THR A 9 16.63 8.31 1.30
C THR A 9 16.90 7.66 -0.05
N SER A 10 17.32 6.39 -0.08
CA SER A 10 17.56 5.67 -1.33
C SER A 10 16.25 5.35 -2.04
N VAL A 11 15.21 4.95 -1.30
CA VAL A 11 13.87 4.75 -1.86
C VAL A 11 13.26 6.06 -2.37
N VAL A 12 13.40 7.15 -1.60
CA VAL A 12 12.90 8.47 -2.00
C VAL A 12 13.56 8.93 -3.29
N GLU A 13 14.90 8.85 -3.37
CA GLU A 13 15.64 9.24 -4.57
C GLU A 13 15.30 8.36 -5.79
N PHE A 14 15.13 7.05 -5.56
CA PHE A 14 14.69 6.13 -6.61
C PHE A 14 13.34 6.54 -7.20
N VAL A 15 12.38 6.95 -6.38
CA VAL A 15 11.07 7.42 -6.89
C VAL A 15 11.22 8.75 -7.65
N ARG A 16 11.90 9.73 -7.05
CA ARG A 16 12.10 11.08 -7.61
C ARG A 16 12.73 11.05 -9.00
N VAL A 17 13.71 10.19 -9.21
CA VAL A 17 14.40 10.02 -10.50
C VAL A 17 13.66 9.01 -11.37
N GLY A 18 13.22 7.89 -10.79
CA GLY A 18 12.59 6.78 -11.49
C GLY A 18 11.36 7.20 -12.30
N GLN A 19 10.47 8.00 -11.71
CA GLN A 19 9.28 8.48 -12.42
C GLN A 19 9.56 9.39 -13.63
N LYS A 20 10.77 9.95 -13.72
CA LYS A 20 11.20 10.76 -14.89
C LYS A 20 11.77 9.90 -16.02
N VAL A 21 12.18 8.67 -15.70
CA VAL A 21 12.91 7.77 -16.61
C VAL A 21 12.03 6.60 -17.06
N SER A 22 11.20 6.08 -16.16
CA SER A 22 10.31 4.95 -16.40
C SER A 22 8.97 5.14 -15.71
N LEU A 23 7.90 4.80 -16.43
CA LEU A 23 6.56 4.67 -15.88
C LEU A 23 6.22 3.21 -15.56
N ASN A 24 7.24 2.35 -15.41
CA ASN A 24 7.09 0.95 -15.03
C ASN A 24 8.12 0.56 -13.99
N PHE A 25 7.74 0.62 -12.72
CA PHE A 25 8.56 0.17 -11.59
C PHE A 25 7.70 -0.08 -10.35
N THR A 26 8.27 -0.76 -9.36
CA THR A 26 7.69 -0.90 -8.03
C THR A 26 8.80 -0.95 -6.99
N VAL A 27 8.60 -0.26 -5.86
CA VAL A 27 9.55 -0.20 -4.74
C VAL A 27 8.81 -0.38 -3.42
N GLY A 28 9.39 -1.16 -2.50
CA GLY A 28 8.81 -1.39 -1.19
C GLY A 28 9.11 -0.26 -0.21
N ILE A 29 8.10 0.14 0.56
CA ILE A 29 8.17 1.19 1.57
C ILE A 29 7.97 0.55 2.94
N ARG A 30 8.96 0.74 3.83
CA ARG A 30 9.04 -0.01 5.10
C ARG A 30 8.61 0.75 6.33
N ASN A 31 8.44 2.07 6.23
CA ASN A 31 7.99 2.89 7.34
C ASN A 31 7.22 4.12 6.82
N ARG A 32 6.43 4.73 7.71
CA ARG A 32 5.58 5.86 7.38
C ARG A 32 6.37 7.12 6.98
N ALA A 33 7.52 7.37 7.59
CA ALA A 33 8.34 8.53 7.27
C ALA A 33 8.83 8.48 5.81
N THR A 34 9.26 7.30 5.36
CA THR A 34 9.63 7.04 3.96
C THR A 34 8.41 7.18 3.05
N PHE A 35 7.25 6.66 3.45
CA PHE A 35 6.02 6.84 2.65
C PHE A 35 5.70 8.32 2.41
N GLN A 36 5.73 9.13 3.47
CA GLN A 36 5.48 10.56 3.38
C GLN A 36 6.49 11.27 2.48
N ALA A 37 7.79 10.93 2.62
CA ALA A 37 8.83 11.49 1.77
C ALA A 37 8.69 11.06 0.30
N VAL A 38 8.31 9.81 0.04
CA VAL A 38 8.01 9.32 -1.31
C VAL A 38 6.83 10.07 -1.93
N MET A 39 5.73 10.28 -1.18
CA MET A 39 4.58 11.04 -1.67
C MET A 39 4.92 12.52 -1.94
N ALA A 40 5.84 13.11 -1.18
CA ALA A 40 6.29 14.49 -1.41
C ALA A 40 7.07 14.65 -2.73
N GLU A 41 7.77 13.61 -3.17
CA GLU A 41 8.53 13.60 -4.44
C GLU A 41 7.73 13.03 -5.62
N ALA A 42 6.65 12.30 -5.35
CA ALA A 42 5.88 11.63 -6.37
C ALA A 42 5.22 12.63 -7.34
N LEU A 43 5.34 12.37 -8.64
CA LEU A 43 4.65 13.14 -9.67
C LEU A 43 3.15 12.87 -9.59
N GLY A 44 2.37 13.93 -9.33
CA GLY A 44 0.92 13.92 -9.45
C GLY A 44 0.47 13.83 -10.92
N GLY A 45 -0.81 13.56 -11.12
CA GLY A 45 -1.40 13.47 -12.46
C GLY A 45 -2.80 12.86 -12.40
N ASN A 46 -3.67 13.24 -13.34
CA ASN A 46 -5.07 12.79 -13.40
C ASN A 46 -5.77 12.90 -12.03
N ASN A 47 -6.27 11.79 -11.48
CA ASN A 47 -6.89 11.78 -10.16
C ASN A 47 -5.89 11.56 -9.00
N PHE A 48 -4.62 11.25 -9.30
CA PHE A 48 -3.58 11.05 -8.30
C PHE A 48 -3.08 12.39 -7.74
N ASP A 49 -3.44 12.62 -6.48
CA ASP A 49 -2.98 13.72 -5.65
C ASP A 49 -2.07 13.13 -4.54
N PRO A 50 -0.74 13.22 -4.67
CA PRO A 50 0.18 12.65 -3.69
C PRO A 50 -0.02 13.20 -2.27
N SER A 51 -0.40 14.48 -2.15
CA SER A 51 -0.63 15.13 -0.85
C SER A 51 -1.87 14.55 -0.19
N ARG A 52 -2.94 14.32 -0.96
CA ARG A 52 -4.13 13.63 -0.47
C ARG A 52 -3.80 12.22 -0.03
N VAL A 53 -3.12 11.45 -0.87
CA VAL A 53 -2.74 10.05 -0.56
C VAL A 53 -1.91 9.96 0.72
N ALA A 54 -0.93 10.86 0.89
CA ALA A 54 -0.14 10.96 2.12
C ALA A 54 -0.99 11.24 3.37
N SER A 55 -1.98 12.11 3.25
CA SER A 55 -2.87 12.48 4.35
C SER A 55 -3.89 11.39 4.69
N THR A 56 -4.41 10.70 3.68
CA THR A 56 -5.44 9.66 3.84
C THR A 56 -4.84 8.37 4.40
N ILE A 57 -3.60 7.98 4.02
CA ILE A 57 -3.06 6.67 4.40
C ILE A 57 -2.82 6.47 5.92
N GLY A 58 -2.90 7.55 6.71
CA GLY A 58 -3.05 7.53 8.17
C GLY A 58 -2.42 6.33 8.89
N SER A 59 -3.25 5.58 9.65
CA SER A 59 -2.83 4.37 10.38
C SER A 59 -2.86 3.07 9.59
N LEU A 60 -3.49 2.99 8.40
CA LEU A 60 -3.54 1.72 7.66
C LEU A 60 -2.17 1.29 7.13
N PHE A 61 -1.25 2.24 6.95
CA PHE A 61 0.13 1.92 6.57
C PHE A 61 0.75 0.92 7.56
N ASP A 62 0.62 1.19 8.86
CA ASP A 62 1.23 0.35 9.89
C ASP A 62 0.50 -0.98 10.07
N ASP A 63 -0.78 -1.04 9.72
CA ASP A 63 -1.61 -2.25 9.71
C ASP A 63 -1.35 -3.16 8.49
N ALA A 64 -0.70 -2.67 7.44
CA ALA A 64 -0.36 -3.47 6.27
C ALA A 64 0.77 -4.47 6.58
N MET A 65 0.80 -5.60 5.88
CA MET A 65 1.98 -6.47 5.87
C MET A 65 3.12 -5.86 5.06
N ARG A 66 2.76 -5.21 3.95
CA ARG A 66 3.69 -4.60 3.01
C ARG A 66 2.97 -3.49 2.26
N VAL A 67 3.69 -2.41 2.00
CA VAL A 67 3.26 -1.34 1.11
C VAL A 67 4.32 -1.18 0.03
N ASP A 68 3.92 -1.25 -1.23
CA ASP A 68 4.76 -0.89 -2.35
C ASP A 68 4.17 0.32 -3.08
N PHE A 69 5.02 1.22 -3.55
CA PHE A 69 4.67 2.29 -4.48
C PHE A 69 5.30 2.00 -5.84
N GLY A 70 4.62 2.35 -6.92
CA GLY A 70 5.11 2.13 -8.26
C GLY A 70 4.54 3.08 -9.29
N ALA A 71 4.90 2.79 -10.52
CA ALA A 71 4.26 3.33 -11.71
C ALA A 71 3.93 2.19 -12.67
N GLU A 72 2.73 2.25 -13.27
CA GLU A 72 2.24 1.36 -14.33
C GLU A 72 1.54 2.22 -15.40
N GLY A 73 2.32 3.03 -16.11
CA GLY A 73 1.84 4.19 -16.88
C GLY A 73 1.66 5.42 -15.98
N THR A 74 1.10 5.22 -14.81
CA THR A 74 0.77 6.23 -13.79
C THR A 74 0.93 5.63 -12.39
N ALA A 75 0.67 6.41 -11.34
CA ALA A 75 0.89 5.98 -9.96
C ALA A 75 0.10 4.71 -9.60
N VAL A 76 0.73 3.81 -8.85
CA VAL A 76 0.09 2.62 -8.26
C VAL A 76 0.57 2.40 -6.83
N LEU A 77 -0.35 2.00 -5.96
CA LEU A 77 -0.06 1.49 -4.63
C LEU A 77 -0.47 0.03 -4.49
N TYR A 78 0.37 -0.75 -3.84
CA TYR A 78 0.09 -2.12 -3.45
C TYR A 78 0.10 -2.24 -1.93
N LEU A 79 -0.94 -2.83 -1.36
CA LEU A 79 -1.02 -3.13 0.06
C LEU A 79 -1.29 -4.63 0.26
N ASP A 80 -0.39 -5.30 0.98
CA ASP A 80 -0.56 -6.71 1.32
C ASP A 80 -1.30 -6.85 2.66
N VAL A 81 -2.31 -7.71 2.67
CA VAL A 81 -3.17 -7.97 3.83
C VAL A 81 -2.50 -8.99 4.75
N PRO A 82 -2.20 -8.65 6.01
CA PRO A 82 -1.56 -9.59 6.93
C PRO A 82 -2.45 -10.80 7.23
N TYR A 83 -1.84 -11.95 7.42
CA TYR A 83 -2.45 -13.16 7.98
C TYR A 83 -2.26 -13.25 9.49
N PHE A 84 -1.18 -12.69 10.02
CA PHE A 84 -0.83 -12.70 11.43
C PHE A 84 -0.48 -11.30 11.92
N GLU A 85 -0.70 -11.02 13.20
CA GLU A 85 -0.44 -9.71 13.80
C GLU A 85 1.02 -9.28 13.62
N ASN A 86 1.98 -10.17 13.87
CA ASN A 86 3.41 -9.89 13.72
C ASN A 86 3.89 -9.56 12.29
N GLN A 87 3.04 -9.75 11.27
CA GLN A 87 3.37 -9.40 9.88
C GLN A 87 3.17 -7.91 9.59
N ARG A 88 2.42 -7.19 10.43
CA ARG A 88 2.18 -5.75 10.26
C ARG A 88 3.49 -4.95 10.27
N ILE A 89 3.58 -3.92 9.44
CA ILE A 89 4.76 -3.05 9.37
C ILE A 89 5.06 -2.41 10.74
N GLY A 90 4.02 -2.00 11.47
CA GLY A 90 4.14 -1.40 12.81
C GLY A 90 4.46 -2.38 13.93
N CYS A 91 4.45 -3.69 13.68
CA CYS A 91 4.62 -4.69 14.73
C CYS A 91 6.09 -4.90 15.12
N SER A 92 6.34 -4.98 16.43
CA SER A 92 7.66 -5.29 16.99
C SER A 92 7.94 -6.81 16.99
N ALA A 93 9.18 -7.22 17.23
CA ALA A 93 9.52 -8.64 17.37
C ALA A 93 8.80 -9.36 18.53
N ALA A 94 8.25 -8.60 19.49
CA ALA A 94 7.46 -9.13 20.62
C ALA A 94 5.96 -9.26 20.31
N SER A 95 5.54 -8.91 19.09
CA SER A 95 4.13 -9.02 18.68
C SER A 95 3.69 -10.47 18.68
N THR A 96 2.46 -10.70 19.11
CA THR A 96 1.80 -12.01 19.11
C THR A 96 1.72 -12.57 17.70
N ASN A 97 1.82 -13.90 17.59
CA ASN A 97 1.62 -14.63 16.33
C ASN A 97 0.16 -15.06 16.16
N THR A 98 -0.78 -14.21 16.61
CA THR A 98 -2.21 -14.46 16.47
C THR A 98 -2.59 -14.33 15.00
N ARG A 99 -3.31 -15.32 14.49
CA ARG A 99 -3.82 -15.31 13.13
C ARG A 99 -5.07 -14.44 13.06
N PHE A 100 -5.15 -13.56 12.07
CA PHE A 100 -6.40 -12.88 11.74
C PHE A 100 -7.42 -13.86 11.19
N THR A 101 -8.65 -13.70 11.64
CA THR A 101 -9.82 -14.33 11.06
C THR A 101 -10.09 -13.79 9.66
N ASP A 102 -10.83 -14.54 8.85
CA ASP A 102 -11.17 -14.11 7.49
C ASP A 102 -11.97 -12.79 7.48
N SER A 103 -12.87 -12.60 8.46
CA SER A 103 -13.65 -11.37 8.59
C SER A 103 -12.79 -10.16 8.95
N GLU A 104 -11.78 -10.32 9.81
CA GLU A 104 -10.83 -9.23 10.13
C GLU A 104 -10.01 -8.82 8.91
N ARG A 105 -9.61 -9.79 8.09
CA ARG A 105 -8.86 -9.53 6.85
C ARG A 105 -9.74 -8.87 5.80
N GLN A 106 -11.00 -9.30 5.67
CA GLN A 106 -12.00 -8.64 4.83
C GLN A 106 -12.29 -7.21 5.30
N ALA A 107 -12.40 -6.99 6.62
CA ALA A 107 -12.60 -5.66 7.20
C ALA A 107 -11.40 -4.74 6.94
N TYR A 108 -10.16 -5.25 7.07
CA TYR A 108 -8.96 -4.51 6.68
C TYR A 108 -9.00 -4.13 5.19
N ALA A 109 -9.29 -5.09 4.31
CA ALA A 109 -9.37 -4.83 2.88
C ALA A 109 -10.48 -3.83 2.53
N GLN A 110 -11.63 -3.89 3.21
CA GLN A 110 -12.70 -2.92 3.04
C GLN A 110 -12.25 -1.51 3.43
N ARG A 111 -11.54 -1.34 4.55
CA ARG A 111 -10.96 -0.04 4.94
C ARG A 111 -10.01 0.51 3.87
N VAL A 112 -9.16 -0.33 3.30
CA VAL A 112 -8.24 0.08 2.21
C VAL A 112 -9.01 0.50 0.96
N ILE A 113 -10.09 -0.20 0.60
CA ILE A 113 -10.95 0.16 -0.54
C ILE A 113 -11.65 1.50 -0.33
N ASP A 114 -12.20 1.72 0.87
CA ASP A 114 -12.90 2.97 1.18
C ASP A 114 -11.94 4.17 1.11
N TRP A 115 -10.71 3.97 1.56
CA TRP A 115 -9.65 4.96 1.40
C TRP A 115 -9.23 5.17 -0.04
N ALA A 116 -9.08 4.11 -0.81
CA ALA A 116 -8.77 4.22 -2.23
C ALA A 116 -9.81 5.09 -2.95
N ARG A 117 -11.10 4.96 -2.59
CA ARG A 117 -12.17 5.82 -3.11
C ARG A 117 -12.01 7.28 -2.64
N GLU A 118 -11.67 7.51 -1.38
CA GLU A 118 -11.40 8.86 -0.86
C GLU A 118 -10.21 9.53 -1.58
N MET A 119 -9.18 8.74 -1.88
CA MET A 119 -8.02 9.14 -2.67
C MET A 119 -8.32 9.25 -4.18
N ARG A 120 -9.57 9.03 -4.60
CA ARG A 120 -10.03 9.04 -5.99
C ARG A 120 -9.25 8.10 -6.92
N ALA A 121 -8.93 6.91 -6.44
CA ALA A 121 -8.40 5.85 -7.29
C ALA A 121 -9.42 5.51 -8.39
N ASP A 122 -8.93 5.35 -9.61
CA ASP A 122 -9.74 4.98 -10.77
C ASP A 122 -10.02 3.48 -10.78
N GLU A 123 -9.04 2.68 -10.35
CA GLU A 123 -9.15 1.23 -10.28
C GLU A 123 -8.69 0.70 -8.93
N ILE A 124 -9.50 -0.20 -8.36
CA ILE A 124 -9.18 -0.90 -7.11
C ILE A 124 -9.41 -2.39 -7.36
N THR A 125 -8.34 -3.19 -7.29
CA THR A 125 -8.41 -4.63 -7.45
C THR A 125 -7.81 -5.37 -6.27
N VAL A 126 -8.43 -6.49 -5.91
CA VAL A 126 -8.06 -7.30 -4.76
C VAL A 126 -7.76 -8.72 -5.21
N GLN A 127 -6.47 -9.04 -5.20
CA GLN A 127 -5.98 -10.39 -5.43
C GLN A 127 -6.36 -11.27 -4.23
N GLN A 128 -6.83 -12.49 -4.50
CA GLN A 128 -7.23 -13.44 -3.46
C GLN A 128 -6.10 -14.44 -3.14
N HIS A 129 -6.19 -15.15 -2.01
CA HIS A 129 -5.39 -16.36 -1.73
C HIS A 129 -6.30 -17.61 -1.74
N PRO A 130 -5.92 -18.70 -2.43
CA PRO A 130 -4.83 -18.74 -3.43
C PRO A 130 -5.09 -17.76 -4.57
N ILE A 131 -4.02 -17.39 -5.29
CA ILE A 131 -4.10 -16.42 -6.39
C ILE A 131 -5.10 -16.92 -7.43
N THR A 132 -6.15 -16.11 -7.65
CA THR A 132 -7.15 -16.32 -8.70
C THR A 132 -6.70 -15.67 -10.01
N PRO A 133 -7.09 -16.22 -11.19
CA PRO A 133 -6.75 -15.64 -12.49
C PRO A 133 -7.29 -14.22 -12.71
N ALA A 134 -8.44 -13.91 -12.10
CA ALA A 134 -9.02 -12.57 -12.12
C ALA A 134 -9.09 -12.02 -10.69
N PRO A 135 -8.62 -10.79 -10.45
CA PRO A 135 -8.78 -10.15 -9.15
C PRO A 135 -10.22 -9.68 -8.96
N VAL A 136 -10.62 -9.51 -7.69
CA VAL A 136 -11.93 -8.97 -7.34
C VAL A 136 -11.88 -7.45 -7.45
N VAL A 137 -12.83 -6.83 -8.17
CA VAL A 137 -12.84 -5.39 -8.40
C VAL A 137 -13.73 -4.67 -7.38
N GLY A 138 -13.18 -3.63 -6.74
CA GLY A 138 -13.93 -2.67 -5.92
C GLY A 138 -14.58 -3.22 -4.63
N LYS A 139 -14.25 -4.46 -4.22
CA LYS A 139 -14.74 -5.10 -2.99
C LYS A 139 -13.68 -6.08 -2.43
N PRO A 140 -13.73 -6.46 -1.14
CA PRO A 140 -12.68 -7.27 -0.49
C PRO A 140 -12.45 -8.66 -1.10
N GLY A 141 -13.52 -9.32 -1.56
CA GLY A 141 -13.49 -10.76 -1.86
C GLY A 141 -13.42 -11.61 -0.58
N ASP A 142 -13.31 -12.93 -0.76
CA ASP A 142 -13.43 -13.88 0.33
C ASP A 142 -12.14 -14.02 1.15
N ASN A 143 -10.99 -14.02 0.48
CA ASN A 143 -9.67 -14.18 1.10
C ASN A 143 -8.68 -13.17 0.49
N PRO A 144 -8.81 -11.87 0.81
CA PRO A 144 -7.98 -10.82 0.23
C PRO A 144 -6.51 -11.06 0.55
N TYR A 145 -5.61 -10.83 -0.40
CA TYR A 145 -4.16 -11.03 -0.24
C TYR A 145 -3.39 -9.75 -0.53
N ARG A 146 -3.61 -9.16 -1.71
CA ARG A 146 -2.95 -7.93 -2.16
C ARG A 146 -3.98 -7.02 -2.80
N ILE A 147 -3.96 -5.75 -2.44
CA ILE A 147 -4.85 -4.71 -2.95
C ILE A 147 -4.01 -3.79 -3.82
N ARG A 148 -4.38 -3.66 -5.10
CA ARG A 148 -3.81 -2.71 -6.06
C ARG A 148 -4.75 -1.51 -6.15
N ILE A 149 -4.17 -0.33 -5.99
CA ILE A 149 -4.84 0.96 -6.11
C ILE A 149 -4.14 1.72 -7.22
N TRP A 150 -4.86 2.03 -8.29
CA TRP A 150 -4.28 2.65 -9.49
C TRP A 150 -5.09 3.87 -9.90
N TRP A 151 -4.40 4.85 -10.48
CA TRP A 151 -4.96 6.09 -10.98
C TRP A 151 -4.61 6.19 -12.46
N ASP A 152 -5.58 6.23 -13.38
CA ASP A 152 -5.33 6.35 -14.83
C ASP A 152 -5.05 7.78 -15.23
#